data_AF-M7X1A0-F1
#
_entry.id   AF-M7X1A0-F1
#
_cell.length_a   1.000
_cell.length_b   1.000
_cell.length_c   1.000
_cell.angle_alpha   90.00
_cell.angle_beta   90.00
_cell.angle_gamma   90.00
#
_symmetry.space_group_name_H-M   'P 1'
#
loop_
_entity.id
_entity.type
_entity.pdbx_description
1 polymer ?
#
loop_
_entity_poly.entity_id
_entity_poly.type
_entity_poly.pdbx_seq_one_letter_code
_entity_poly.pdbx_strand_id
1 'polypeptide(L)'
;MELIAIDSKGDFKEFWKNLGQALMLNDTIVLDKYLDSTVFFYGREDIDPRFELNGSERIIKVREVYLTGGIYDYQKDTSISYVDFFLNVDLLNKDYLQDKDIQQIEDFVFRRNTSGEWKLTGVYSDTKKIK
;
A
#
# COMPACT_ATOMS: atom_id res chain seq x y z
N MET A 1 -7.12 -15.76 -19.56
CA MET A 1 -7.18 -14.89 -18.37
C MET A 1 -6.59 -15.73 -17.25
N GLU A 2 -5.31 -15.57 -16.96
CA GLU A 2 -4.66 -16.32 -15.87
C GLU A 2 -5.11 -15.71 -14.54
N LEU A 3 -5.67 -16.56 -13.67
CA LEU A 3 -5.91 -16.22 -12.28
C LEU A 3 -4.54 -16.10 -11.61
N ILE A 4 -4.16 -14.88 -11.24
CA ILE A 4 -3.02 -14.66 -10.35
C ILE A 4 -3.35 -15.42 -9.05
N ALA A 5 -2.60 -16.48 -8.77
CA ALA A 5 -2.72 -17.20 -7.51
C ALA A 5 -2.35 -16.24 -6.38
N ILE A 6 -3.28 -16.04 -5.45
CA ILE A 6 -3.11 -15.10 -4.35
C ILE A 6 -2.45 -15.86 -3.21
N ASP A 7 -1.14 -15.77 -3.10
CA ASP A 7 -0.45 -16.17 -1.89
C ASP A 7 -0.31 -14.96 -0.95
N SER A 8 -1.31 -14.76 -0.10
CA SER A 8 -1.23 -13.79 0.99
C SER A 8 -0.62 -14.38 2.26
N LYS A 9 -0.36 -15.70 2.30
CA LYS A 9 0.19 -16.45 3.44
C LYS A 9 1.68 -16.70 3.23
N GLY A 10 2.51 -15.69 3.49
CA GLY A 10 3.93 -15.89 3.25
C GLY A 10 4.78 -14.63 3.28
N ASP A 11 5.78 -14.63 2.38
CA ASP A 11 6.77 -13.58 2.20
C ASP A 11 6.09 -12.23 1.90
N PHE A 12 6.43 -11.22 2.70
CA PHE A 12 5.93 -9.87 2.51
C PHE A 12 6.28 -9.32 1.12
N LYS A 13 7.44 -9.68 0.56
CA LYS A 13 7.89 -9.21 -0.75
C LYS A 13 6.95 -9.68 -1.87
N GLU A 14 6.48 -10.92 -1.80
CA GLU A 14 5.52 -11.46 -2.76
C GLU A 14 4.15 -10.79 -2.63
N PHE A 15 3.65 -10.67 -1.39
CA PHE A 15 2.42 -9.91 -1.10
C PHE A 15 2.48 -8.50 -1.71
N TRP A 16 3.57 -7.78 -1.45
CA TRP A 16 3.74 -6.39 -1.90
C TRP A 16 3.82 -6.28 -3.43
N LYS A 17 4.56 -7.19 -4.09
CA LYS A 17 4.61 -7.25 -5.55
C LYS A 17 3.21 -7.47 -6.15
N ASN A 18 2.45 -8.40 -5.59
CA ASN A 18 1.11 -8.73 -6.09
C ASN A 18 0.10 -7.58 -5.85
N LEU A 19 0.20 -6.90 -4.70
CA LEU A 19 -0.56 -5.66 -4.44
C LEU A 19 -0.24 -4.59 -5.50
N GLY A 20 1.04 -4.40 -5.82
CA GLY A 20 1.48 -3.48 -6.87
C GLY A 20 0.87 -3.77 -8.23
N GLN A 21 0.86 -5.04 -8.63
CA GLN A 21 0.21 -5.47 -9.87
C GLN A 21 -1.30 -5.20 -9.85
N ALA A 22 -1.97 -5.47 -8.73
CA ALA A 22 -3.40 -5.18 -8.59
C ALA A 22 -3.72 -3.68 -8.71
N LEU A 23 -2.85 -2.82 -8.14
CA LEU A 23 -2.95 -1.36 -8.26
C LEU A 23 -2.77 -0.90 -9.71
N MET A 24 -1.75 -1.41 -10.40
CA MET A 24 -1.47 -1.10 -11.81
C MET A 24 -2.61 -1.51 -12.74
N LEU A 25 -3.18 -2.70 -12.53
CA LEU A 25 -4.27 -3.24 -13.35
C LEU A 25 -5.64 -2.63 -13.01
N ASN A 26 -5.73 -1.86 -11.92
CA ASN A 26 -7.01 -1.36 -11.38
C ASN A 26 -8.05 -2.48 -11.19
N ASP A 27 -7.61 -3.67 -10.79
CA ASP A 27 -8.51 -4.79 -10.51
C ASP A 27 -9.04 -4.64 -9.09
N THR A 28 -10.21 -4.01 -8.94
CA THR A 28 -10.80 -3.72 -7.63
C THR A 28 -11.17 -4.98 -6.85
N ILE A 29 -11.49 -6.08 -7.54
CA ILE A 29 -11.85 -7.36 -6.91
C ILE A 29 -10.59 -8.00 -6.31
N VAL A 30 -9.47 -7.92 -7.03
CA VAL A 30 -8.19 -8.41 -6.54
C VAL A 30 -7.62 -7.49 -5.46
N LEU A 31 -7.71 -6.17 -5.62
CA LEU A 31 -7.31 -5.19 -4.60
C LEU A 31 -8.02 -5.43 -3.27
N ASP A 32 -9.33 -5.70 -3.30
CA ASP A 32 -10.10 -5.97 -2.09
C ASP A 32 -9.52 -7.09 -1.24
N LYS A 33 -8.90 -8.09 -1.87
CA LYS A 33 -8.29 -9.24 -1.19
C LYS A 33 -6.97 -8.89 -0.50
N TYR A 34 -6.29 -7.81 -0.88
CA TYR A 34 -5.05 -7.35 -0.25
C TYR A 34 -5.29 -6.32 0.86
N LEU A 35 -6.48 -5.72 0.90
CA LEU A 35 -6.86 -4.73 1.90
C LEU A 35 -7.52 -5.42 3.11
N ASP A 36 -7.35 -4.84 4.29
CA ASP A 36 -8.15 -5.20 5.44
C ASP A 36 -9.59 -4.69 5.30
N SER A 37 -10.51 -5.28 6.06
CA SER A 37 -11.92 -4.90 6.11
C SER A 37 -12.11 -3.41 6.42
N THR A 38 -11.25 -2.86 7.28
CA THR A 38 -11.11 -1.44 7.55
C THR A 38 -9.70 -1.00 7.22
N VAL A 39 -9.57 0.09 6.46
CA VAL A 39 -8.29 0.75 6.19
C VAL A 39 -8.29 2.12 6.85
N PHE A 40 -7.25 2.41 7.62
CA PHE A 40 -7.09 3.71 8.25
C PHE A 40 -6.44 4.69 7.28
N PHE A 41 -7.08 5.84 7.09
CA PHE A 41 -6.50 6.96 6.37
C PHE A 41 -5.92 7.94 7.37
N TYR A 42 -4.62 8.23 7.22
CA TYR A 42 -3.89 9.16 8.07
C TYR A 42 -3.50 10.39 7.26
N GLY A 43 -3.84 11.58 7.77
CA GLY A 43 -3.20 12.80 7.26
C GLY A 43 -1.75 12.88 7.68
N ARG A 44 -0.94 13.58 6.88
CA ARG A 44 0.47 13.90 7.21
C ARG A 44 0.64 15.28 7.88
N GLU A 45 -0.46 15.96 8.21
CA GLU A 45 -0.42 17.29 8.83
C GLU A 45 -0.26 17.22 10.37
N ASP A 46 0.32 18.27 10.98
CA ASP A 46 0.58 18.41 12.44
C ASP A 46 -0.60 18.10 13.38
N ILE A 47 -1.82 17.99 12.86
CA ILE A 47 -3.02 17.56 13.57
C ILE A 47 -3.56 16.34 12.83
N ASP A 48 -2.87 15.20 12.93
CA ASP A 48 -3.10 13.99 12.11
C ASP A 48 -4.59 13.56 12.14
N PRO A 49 -5.39 13.91 11.12
CA PRO A 49 -6.76 13.42 11.03
C PRO A 49 -6.68 11.93 10.72
N ARG A 50 -7.38 11.12 11.52
CA ARG A 50 -7.51 9.68 11.28
C ARG A 50 -8.95 9.35 10.92
N PHE A 51 -9.13 8.71 9.78
CA PHE A 51 -10.43 8.24 9.31
C PHE A 51 -10.42 6.73 9.12
N GLU A 52 -11.53 6.09 9.45
CA GLU A 52 -11.78 4.69 9.14
C GLU A 52 -12.51 4.60 7.81
N LEU A 53 -11.91 3.91 6.85
CA LEU A 53 -12.52 3.66 5.54
C LEU A 53 -12.96 2.21 5.45
N ASN A 54 -14.18 2.01 4.97
CA ASN A 54 -14.82 0.71 4.85
C ASN A 54 -15.37 0.51 3.43
N GLY A 55 -15.77 -0.72 3.10
CA GLY A 55 -16.36 -1.05 1.80
C GLY A 55 -15.50 -0.64 0.60
N SER A 56 -16.10 0.03 -0.38
CA SER A 56 -15.40 0.51 -1.57
C SER A 56 -14.53 1.74 -1.31
N GLU A 57 -14.77 2.51 -0.26
CA GLU A 57 -14.04 3.75 0.04
C GLU A 57 -12.57 3.48 0.31
N ARG A 58 -12.25 2.38 1.02
CA ARG A 58 -10.86 1.97 1.24
C ARG A 58 -10.11 1.70 -0.06
N ILE A 59 -10.75 1.04 -1.03
CA ILE A 59 -10.13 0.71 -2.33
C ILE A 59 -9.88 2.00 -3.12
N ILE A 60 -10.90 2.88 -3.17
CA ILE A 60 -10.81 4.17 -3.85
C ILE A 60 -9.66 4.99 -3.27
N LYS A 61 -9.57 5.08 -1.93
CA LYS A 61 -8.56 5.92 -1.29
C LYS A 61 -7.15 5.36 -1.44
N VAL A 62 -6.95 4.05 -1.26
CA VAL A 62 -5.65 3.41 -1.50
C VAL A 62 -5.20 3.66 -2.94
N ARG A 63 -6.12 3.59 -3.91
CA ARG A 63 -5.81 3.87 -5.30
C ARG A 63 -5.49 5.34 -5.55
N GLU A 64 -6.19 6.28 -4.91
CA GLU A 64 -5.89 7.70 -4.99
C GLU A 64 -4.48 8.01 -4.47
N VAL A 65 -4.10 7.43 -3.32
CA VAL A 65 -2.74 7.54 -2.76
C VAL A 65 -1.71 6.96 -3.73
N TYR A 66 -1.97 5.79 -4.31
CA TYR A 66 -1.11 5.21 -5.35
C TYR A 66 -0.95 6.11 -6.59
N LEU A 67 -2.01 6.77 -7.04
CA LEU A 67 -1.96 7.60 -8.26
C LEU A 67 -1.34 8.98 -8.06
N THR A 68 -1.45 9.54 -6.86
CA THR A 68 -1.03 10.93 -6.57
C THR A 68 0.19 11.03 -5.68
N GLY A 69 0.54 9.95 -4.99
CA GLY A 69 1.66 9.87 -4.07
C GLY A 69 2.98 9.49 -4.74
N GLY A 70 4.01 9.40 -3.90
CA GLY A 70 5.34 9.04 -4.32
C GLY A 70 6.33 9.03 -3.17
N ILE A 71 7.55 8.65 -3.49
CA ILE A 71 8.70 8.54 -2.59
C ILE A 71 9.80 9.50 -3.05
N TYR A 72 10.55 10.05 -2.10
CA TYR A 72 11.79 10.76 -2.40
C TYR A 72 12.99 9.81 -2.38
N ASP A 73 13.66 9.62 -3.52
CA ASP A 73 14.90 8.85 -3.61
C ASP A 73 16.10 9.76 -3.29
N TYR A 74 16.54 9.75 -2.03
CA TYR A 74 17.70 10.52 -1.57
C TYR A 74 19.02 10.17 -2.26
N GLN A 75 19.17 8.98 -2.85
CA GLN A 75 20.41 8.62 -3.55
C GLN A 75 20.49 9.26 -4.92
N LYS A 76 19.35 9.47 -5.57
CA LYS A 76 19.23 10.09 -6.90
C LYS A 76 18.79 11.55 -6.83
N ASP A 77 18.46 12.04 -5.63
CA ASP A 77 17.94 13.39 -5.38
C ASP A 77 16.70 13.70 -6.25
N THR A 78 15.77 12.73 -6.34
CA THR A 78 14.58 12.83 -7.18
C THR A 78 13.34 12.30 -6.50
N SER A 79 12.19 12.89 -6.82
CA SER A 79 10.89 12.30 -6.48
C SER A 79 10.51 11.25 -7.52
N ILE A 80 9.97 10.12 -7.05
CA ILE A 80 9.47 9.01 -7.88
C ILE A 80 8.00 8.80 -7.54
N SER A 81 7.12 8.78 -8.53
CA SER A 81 5.71 8.49 -8.31
C SER A 81 5.52 7.04 -7.84
N TYR A 82 4.46 6.73 -7.10
CA TYR A 82 4.20 5.32 -6.77
C TYR A 82 3.93 4.48 -8.02
N VAL A 83 3.34 5.05 -9.07
CA VAL A 83 3.18 4.39 -10.37
C VAL A 83 4.53 3.92 -10.92
N ASP A 84 5.53 4.80 -10.97
CA ASP A 84 6.87 4.47 -11.44
C ASP A 84 7.63 3.54 -10.50
N PHE A 85 7.42 3.70 -9.19
CA PHE A 85 7.99 2.83 -8.16
C PHE A 85 7.53 1.37 -8.37
N PHE A 86 6.22 1.15 -8.54
CA PHE A 86 5.67 -0.19 -8.72
C PHE A 86 5.93 -0.78 -10.12
N LEU A 87 6.25 0.04 -11.12
CA LEU A 87 6.78 -0.46 -12.40
C LEU A 87 8.18 -1.08 -12.25
N ASN A 88 8.92 -0.70 -11.20
CA ASN A 88 10.29 -1.13 -10.94
C ASN A 88 10.38 -1.84 -9.57
N VAL A 89 9.56 -2.88 -9.38
CA VAL A 89 9.33 -3.62 -8.12
C VAL A 89 10.62 -4.04 -7.37
N ASP A 90 11.77 -4.13 -8.04
CA ASP A 90 13.07 -4.47 -7.43
C ASP A 90 13.66 -3.40 -6.48
N LEU A 91 13.00 -2.23 -6.31
CA LEU A 91 13.47 -1.18 -5.38
C LEU A 91 13.20 -1.48 -3.88
N LEU A 92 12.63 -2.63 -3.56
CA LEU A 92 12.23 -3.04 -2.20
C LEU A 92 13.39 -3.55 -1.36
N ASN A 93 14.24 -2.67 -0.83
CA ASN A 93 15.24 -3.13 0.15
C ASN A 93 15.58 -2.14 1.26
N LYS A 94 14.99 -0.93 1.35
CA LYS A 94 15.38 0.01 2.42
C LYS A 94 14.53 -0.11 3.69
N ASP A 95 13.23 -0.37 3.59
CA ASP A 95 12.33 -0.29 4.76
C ASP A 95 11.67 -1.61 5.16
N TYR A 96 12.06 -2.73 4.54
CA TYR A 96 11.58 -4.05 4.97
C TYR A 96 12.21 -4.44 6.30
N LEU A 97 11.39 -4.57 7.34
CA LEU A 97 11.81 -5.03 8.65
C LEU A 97 11.56 -6.53 8.77
N GLN A 98 12.59 -7.34 8.56
CA GLN A 98 12.48 -8.80 8.69
C GLN A 98 11.89 -9.20 10.07
N ASP A 99 11.04 -10.24 10.07
CA ASP A 99 10.41 -10.83 11.26
C ASP A 99 9.49 -9.88 12.08
N LYS A 100 9.02 -8.79 11.47
CA LYS A 100 7.98 -7.94 12.05
C LYS A 100 6.62 -8.27 11.46
N ASP A 101 5.59 -8.29 12.30
CA ASP A 101 4.18 -8.43 11.90
C ASP A 101 3.57 -7.10 11.40
N ILE A 102 4.34 -6.02 11.43
CA ILE A 102 3.94 -4.71 10.91
C ILE A 102 5.06 -4.25 9.98
N GLN A 103 4.68 -3.84 8.76
CA GLN A 103 5.56 -3.19 7.80
C GLN A 103 4.99 -1.83 7.48
N GLN A 104 5.85 -0.82 7.39
CA GLN A 104 5.49 0.45 6.77
C GLN A 104 6.46 0.67 5.63
N ILE A 105 5.92 0.77 4.41
CA ILE A 105 6.69 1.13 3.23
C ILE A 105 6.13 2.48 2.79
N GLU A 106 6.85 3.55 3.11
CA GLU A 106 6.45 4.93 2.85
C GLU A 106 5.05 5.23 3.40
N ASP A 107 4.08 5.51 2.51
CA ASP A 107 2.70 5.79 2.87
C ASP A 107 1.87 4.57 3.21
N PHE A 108 2.34 3.36 2.94
CA PHE A 108 1.52 2.17 3.06
C PHE A 108 1.87 1.38 4.32
N VAL A 109 0.85 1.09 5.13
CA VAL A 109 0.97 0.33 6.38
C VAL A 109 0.34 -1.04 6.23
N PHE A 110 1.12 -2.07 6.55
CA PHE A 110 0.73 -3.47 6.45
C PHE A 110 0.80 -4.15 7.80
N ARG A 111 -0.10 -5.09 8.01
CA ARG A 111 -0.08 -5.96 9.18
C ARG A 111 -0.29 -7.40 8.77
N ARG A 112 0.47 -8.30 9.39
CA ARG A 112 0.25 -9.74 9.33
C ARG A 112 -0.78 -10.12 10.40
N ASN A 113 -1.85 -10.80 10.00
CA ASN A 113 -2.87 -11.27 10.93
C ASN A 113 -2.44 -12.59 11.60
N THR A 114 -3.22 -13.06 12.56
CA THR A 114 -2.95 -14.29 13.32
C THR A 114 -2.95 -15.57 12.46
N SER A 115 -3.54 -15.53 11.26
CA SER A 115 -3.51 -16.63 10.29
C SER A 115 -2.28 -16.60 9.37
N GLY A 116 -1.38 -15.62 9.57
CA GLY A 116 -0.17 -15.43 8.79
C GLY A 116 -0.37 -14.62 7.50
N GLU A 117 -1.56 -14.04 7.29
CA GLU A 117 -1.87 -13.29 6.07
C GLU A 117 -1.51 -11.81 6.21
N TRP A 118 -0.85 -11.27 5.19
CA TRP A 118 -0.61 -9.83 5.09
C TRP A 118 -1.83 -9.07 4.56
N LYS A 119 -2.10 -7.92 5.16
CA LYS A 119 -3.13 -6.98 4.72
C LYS A 119 -2.61 -5.55 4.78
N LEU A 120 -3.00 -4.73 3.81
CA LEU A 120 -2.90 -3.28 3.91
C LEU A 120 -3.95 -2.80 4.90
N THR A 121 -3.49 -2.13 5.96
CA THR A 121 -4.32 -1.65 7.07
C THR A 121 -4.36 -0.13 7.16
N GLY A 122 -3.46 0.57 6.47
CA GLY A 122 -3.50 2.02 6.45
C GLY A 122 -2.74 2.65 5.29
N VAL A 123 -3.12 3.88 4.98
CA VAL A 123 -2.40 4.74 4.04
C VAL A 123 -2.28 6.16 4.58
N TYR A 124 -1.12 6.76 4.36
CA TYR A 124 -0.85 8.18 4.64
C TYR A 124 -1.04 9.02 3.37
N SER A 125 -1.54 10.24 3.51
CA SER A 125 -1.54 11.24 2.44
C SER A 125 -1.71 12.66 2.99
N ASP A 126 -1.41 13.67 2.18
CA ASP A 126 -1.70 15.06 2.53
C ASP A 126 -3.21 15.31 2.45
N THR A 127 -3.89 15.59 3.56
CA THR A 127 -5.34 15.87 3.54
C THR A 127 -5.70 17.13 2.76
N LYS A 128 -4.75 18.06 2.61
CA LYS A 128 -4.89 19.26 1.77
C LYS A 128 -5.07 18.97 0.27
N LYS A 129 -4.66 17.79 -0.22
CA LYS A 129 -4.85 17.38 -1.63
C LYS A 129 -6.24 16.78 -1.89
N ILE A 130 -7.09 16.71 -0.87
CA ILE A 130 -8.44 16.09 -0.90
C ILE A 130 -9.55 17.16 -0.94
N LYS A 131 -9.27 18.35 -1.48
CA LYS A 131 -10.27 19.40 -1.68
C LYS A 131 -10.66 19.56 -3.14
#